data_AF-A0A374ALY7-F1
#
_entry.id   AF-A0A374ALY7-F1
#
_cell.length_a   1.000
_cell.length_b   1.000
_cell.length_c   1.000
_cell.angle_alpha   90.00
_cell.angle_beta   90.00
_cell.angle_gamma   90.00
#
_symmetry.space_group_name_H-M   'P 1'
#
loop_
_entity.id
_entity.type
_entity.pdbx_description
1 polymer ?
#
loop_
_entity_poly.entity_id
_entity_poly.type
_entity_poly.pdbx_seq_one_letter_code
_entity_poly.pdbx_strand_id
1 'polypeptide(L)'
;MKKGFTKKRYQLILLIISCIIILSYIYFTQSNKIDTIKLKRKSFTTYSPSKNHQLNVYTADTNKENASVLVELKNDQTKKNIYWQPNTSWAYIVWKSENIVYINGTKIDLSKNKQYDERDNTGESFYSKKDNNPLYLSILKQEIDEQKITKQLKDKSNINYADAQGNTLLMIASYTGNMKIFHQLKDNGADISKRNNEGQGVLEFAIRSDLSEKQILKQLKDEIKMGAAITEETKNAVIQPWKYRWKAASCNYKVLDWVYDKLNQNPETDMTAEQKVLLKAARGQKTEGTKEEAKLTDKDGNTMLMIAAGYGNQKLLNNLLAQAPKLTHKNRFGEDALLYAISKDQITTAKQLLEAGMDNQEALLKTAQTGNVKMAELVLKHLDLRSDWHIKQAVIEAMNEGNENYAYKLFLKLKDKNYKGGTETIYEYAKEMGVEKIIDWYKK
;
A
#
# COMPACT_ATOMS: atom_id res chain seq x y z
N MET A 1 8.90 13.23 -68.50
CA MET A 1 8.20 11.93 -68.35
C MET A 1 7.48 11.89 -67.01
N LYS A 2 6.16 12.08 -67.01
CA LYS A 2 5.30 11.94 -65.82
C LYS A 2 5.27 10.45 -65.44
N LYS A 3 5.99 10.06 -64.38
CA LYS A 3 5.84 8.70 -63.81
C LYS A 3 4.50 8.65 -63.08
N GLY A 4 3.54 7.97 -63.71
CA GLY A 4 2.19 7.80 -63.19
C GLY A 4 2.20 7.15 -61.81
N PHE A 5 1.58 7.82 -60.84
CA PHE A 5 1.17 7.18 -59.60
C PHE A 5 0.20 6.03 -59.94
N THR A 6 0.67 4.80 -59.80
CA THR A 6 -0.12 3.60 -60.13
C THR A 6 -1.38 3.53 -59.26
N LYS A 7 -2.56 3.32 -59.88
CA LYS A 7 -3.88 3.18 -59.25
C LYS A 7 -3.90 2.32 -57.97
N LYS A 8 -3.07 1.26 -57.92
CA LYS A 8 -2.89 0.39 -56.75
C LYS A 8 -2.31 1.09 -55.51
N ARG A 9 -1.37 2.04 -55.68
CA ARG A 9 -0.80 2.81 -54.57
C ARG A 9 -1.82 3.82 -54.00
N TYR A 10 -2.65 4.40 -54.86
CA TYR A 10 -3.73 5.30 -54.43
C TYR A 10 -4.82 4.55 -53.63
N GLN A 11 -5.18 3.34 -54.09
CA GLN A 11 -6.09 2.46 -53.36
C GLN A 11 -5.53 2.02 -52.02
N LEU A 12 -4.24 1.70 -51.93
CA LEU A 12 -3.59 1.34 -50.68
C LEU A 12 -3.57 2.51 -49.67
N ILE A 13 -3.26 3.73 -50.13
CA ILE A 13 -3.29 4.93 -49.28
C ILE A 13 -4.70 5.21 -48.76
N LEU A 14 -5.72 5.12 -49.61
CA LEU A 14 -7.11 5.29 -49.20
C LEU A 14 -7.55 4.23 -48.17
N LEU A 15 -7.09 2.99 -48.31
CA LEU A 15 -7.41 1.90 -47.39
C LEU A 15 -6.75 2.10 -46.02
N ILE A 16 -5.51 2.62 -46.00
CA ILE A 16 -4.80 2.99 -44.76
C ILE A 16 -5.51 4.15 -44.05
N ILE A 17 -5.86 5.22 -44.77
CA ILE A 17 -6.59 6.36 -44.21
C ILE A 17 -7.94 5.91 -43.64
N SER A 18 -8.67 5.04 -44.35
CA SER A 18 -9.95 4.49 -43.90
C SER A 18 -9.79 3.66 -42.62
N CYS A 19 -8.73 2.83 -42.53
CA CYS A 19 -8.43 2.08 -41.31
C CYS A 19 -8.10 2.99 -40.14
N ILE A 20 -7.35 4.08 -40.36
CA ILE A 20 -7.03 5.06 -39.31
C ILE A 20 -8.30 5.77 -38.82
N ILE A 21 -9.21 6.14 -39.72
CA ILE A 21 -10.49 6.77 -39.34
C ILE A 21 -11.37 5.79 -38.56
N ILE A 22 -11.45 4.52 -38.99
CA ILE A 22 -12.20 3.48 -38.28
C ILE A 22 -11.60 3.21 -36.90
N LEU A 23 -10.28 3.09 -36.79
CA LEU A 23 -9.59 2.90 -35.50
C LEU A 23 -9.76 4.13 -34.60
N SER A 24 -9.71 5.35 -35.14
CA SER A 24 -9.96 6.58 -34.41
C SER A 24 -11.41 6.67 -33.94
N TYR A 25 -12.37 6.22 -34.76
CA TYR A 25 -13.78 6.15 -34.41
C TYR A 25 -14.08 5.05 -33.37
N ILE A 26 -13.45 3.88 -33.46
CA ILE A 26 -13.52 2.82 -32.45
C ILE A 26 -12.91 3.31 -31.14
N TYR A 27 -11.76 3.98 -31.18
CA TYR A 27 -11.14 4.61 -30.02
C TYR A 27 -12.05 5.69 -29.42
N PHE A 28 -12.63 6.56 -30.24
CA PHE A 28 -13.55 7.62 -29.82
C PHE A 28 -14.86 7.07 -29.24
N THR A 29 -15.39 5.98 -29.80
CA THR A 29 -16.61 5.32 -29.30
C THR A 29 -16.34 4.48 -28.05
N GLN A 30 -15.15 3.89 -27.90
CA GLN A 30 -14.72 3.27 -26.65
C GLN A 30 -14.45 4.32 -25.57
N SER A 31 -13.86 5.47 -25.91
CA SER A 31 -13.63 6.56 -24.95
C SER A 31 -14.92 7.26 -24.52
N ASN A 32 -15.96 7.26 -25.36
CA ASN A 32 -17.26 7.87 -25.06
C ASN A 32 -18.29 6.92 -24.43
N LYS A 33 -17.95 5.66 -24.14
CA LYS A 33 -18.79 4.77 -23.32
C LYS A 33 -18.60 5.03 -21.82
N ILE A 34 -18.71 6.29 -21.40
CA ILE A 34 -18.59 6.69 -19.99
C ILE A 34 -19.89 6.37 -19.20
N ASP A 35 -21.04 6.26 -19.88
CA ASP A 35 -22.34 6.12 -19.21
C ASP A 35 -22.65 4.73 -18.63
N THR A 36 -21.71 3.77 -18.65
CA THR A 36 -21.95 2.42 -18.08
C THR A 36 -20.82 1.87 -17.21
N ILE A 37 -19.90 2.72 -16.73
CA ILE A 37 -19.03 2.31 -15.62
C ILE A 37 -19.88 2.36 -14.34
N LYS A 38 -20.29 1.19 -13.84
CA LYS A 38 -20.90 1.08 -12.51
C LYS A 38 -19.86 1.52 -11.47
N LEU A 39 -19.90 2.79 -11.06
CA LEU A 39 -19.10 3.35 -9.96
C LEU A 39 -19.51 2.65 -8.66
N LYS A 40 -18.73 1.65 -8.23
CA LYS A 40 -19.17 0.72 -7.17
C LYS A 40 -19.08 1.29 -5.75
N ARG A 41 -18.35 2.39 -5.48
CA ARG A 41 -18.24 2.93 -4.12
C ARG A 41 -17.75 4.39 -4.06
N LYS A 42 -18.36 5.19 -3.18
CA LYS A 42 -17.80 6.47 -2.73
C LYS A 42 -16.60 6.20 -1.81
N SER A 43 -15.43 6.70 -2.17
CA SER A 43 -14.16 6.43 -1.48
C SER A 43 -14.00 7.37 -0.28
N PHE A 44 -14.09 8.68 -0.50
CA PHE A 44 -14.02 9.69 0.56
C PHE A 44 -14.62 11.04 0.11
N THR A 45 -14.74 11.96 1.05
CA THR A 45 -15.15 13.35 0.81
C THR A 45 -14.08 14.29 1.35
N THR A 46 -13.85 15.39 0.66
CA THR A 46 -13.02 16.50 1.13
C THR A 46 -13.75 17.83 0.93
N TYR A 47 -13.33 18.84 1.68
CA TYR A 47 -13.94 20.16 1.71
C TYR A 47 -12.90 21.23 1.44
N SER A 48 -13.31 22.33 0.80
CA SER A 48 -12.47 23.54 0.70
C SER A 48 -12.11 24.08 2.09
N PRO A 49 -11.09 24.95 2.22
CA PRO A 49 -10.68 25.52 3.51
C PRO A 49 -11.83 26.16 4.29
N SER A 50 -12.72 26.89 3.60
CA SER A 50 -13.90 27.52 4.22
C SER A 50 -15.13 26.59 4.26
N LYS A 51 -15.00 25.36 3.76
CA LYS A 51 -16.05 24.33 3.62
C LYS A 51 -17.22 24.70 2.71
N ASN A 52 -17.09 25.70 1.84
CA ASN A 52 -18.14 26.07 0.88
C ASN A 52 -18.23 25.08 -0.29
N HIS A 53 -17.14 24.38 -0.60
CA HIS A 53 -17.12 23.36 -1.66
C HIS A 53 -16.94 21.98 -1.07
N GLN A 54 -17.74 21.03 -1.54
CA GLN A 54 -17.62 19.62 -1.18
C GLN A 54 -17.23 18.80 -2.41
N LEU A 55 -16.15 18.02 -2.31
CA LEU A 55 -15.76 17.04 -3.33
C LEU A 55 -16.04 15.62 -2.85
N ASN A 56 -16.78 14.86 -3.65
CA ASN A 56 -16.98 13.43 -3.47
C ASN A 56 -16.11 12.66 -4.44
N VAL A 57 -15.30 11.75 -3.90
CA VAL A 57 -14.42 10.90 -4.69
C VAL A 57 -15.02 9.52 -4.79
N TYR A 58 -15.06 8.98 -6.00
CA TYR A 58 -15.48 7.63 -6.29
C TYR A 58 -14.32 6.90 -6.96
N THR A 59 -14.07 5.68 -6.50
CA THR A 59 -13.10 4.76 -7.11
C THR A 59 -13.83 3.49 -7.50
N ALA A 60 -13.59 3.00 -8.70
CA ALA A 60 -14.08 1.69 -9.12
C ALA A 60 -13.14 0.59 -8.63
N ASP A 61 -13.71 -0.47 -8.06
CA ASP A 61 -13.01 -1.72 -7.73
C ASP A 61 -13.22 -2.69 -8.89
N THR A 62 -12.16 -3.01 -9.63
CA THR A 62 -12.22 -4.01 -10.70
C THR A 62 -11.00 -4.90 -10.66
N ASN A 63 -11.27 -6.21 -10.59
CA ASN A 63 -10.30 -7.26 -10.82
C ASN A 63 -9.74 -7.08 -12.24
N LYS A 64 -8.49 -6.61 -12.32
CA LYS A 64 -7.63 -6.48 -13.50
C LYS A 64 -8.11 -5.44 -14.56
N GLU A 65 -7.19 -4.54 -14.89
CA GLU A 65 -7.13 -3.67 -16.08
C GLU A 65 -8.04 -2.43 -16.24
N ASN A 66 -9.06 -2.17 -15.39
CA ASN A 66 -9.94 -0.99 -15.58
C ASN A 66 -10.35 -0.27 -14.29
N ALA A 67 -9.41 0.11 -13.42
CA ALA A 67 -9.70 0.97 -12.27
C ALA A 67 -9.93 2.42 -12.73
N SER A 68 -10.75 3.22 -12.05
CA SER A 68 -10.88 4.65 -12.40
C SER A 68 -11.27 5.49 -11.20
N VAL A 69 -10.81 6.75 -11.22
CA VAL A 69 -11.17 7.80 -10.27
C VAL A 69 -12.16 8.76 -10.93
N LEU A 70 -13.26 9.03 -10.26
CA LEU A 70 -14.17 10.12 -10.57
C LEU A 70 -14.27 11.06 -9.37
N VAL A 71 -14.22 12.37 -9.61
CA VAL A 71 -14.48 13.37 -8.57
C VAL A 71 -15.65 14.26 -8.97
N GLU A 72 -16.63 14.32 -8.08
CA GLU A 72 -17.82 15.16 -8.18
C GLU A 72 -17.71 16.35 -7.23
N LEU A 73 -17.93 17.56 -7.76
CA LEU A 73 -18.26 18.73 -6.96
C LEU A 73 -19.74 18.70 -6.59
N LYS A 74 -20.04 18.83 -5.31
CA LYS A 74 -21.39 18.99 -4.78
C LYS A 74 -21.56 20.42 -4.29
N ASN A 75 -22.43 21.16 -4.97
CA ASN A 75 -22.95 22.43 -4.48
C ASN A 75 -24.40 22.22 -4.01
N ASP A 76 -24.95 23.16 -3.24
CA ASP A 76 -26.24 23.02 -2.55
C ASP A 76 -27.44 22.66 -3.44
N GLN A 77 -27.30 22.73 -4.77
CA GLN A 77 -28.36 22.42 -5.73
C GLN A 77 -27.93 21.49 -6.88
N THR A 78 -26.64 21.20 -7.08
CA THR A 78 -26.17 20.44 -8.25
C THR A 78 -24.97 19.55 -7.93
N LYS A 79 -24.91 18.39 -8.59
CA LYS A 79 -23.72 17.53 -8.65
C LYS A 79 -23.07 17.71 -10.02
N LYS A 80 -21.77 17.94 -10.04
CA LYS A 80 -21.02 18.12 -11.29
C LYS A 80 -19.75 17.27 -11.28
N ASN A 81 -19.55 16.47 -12.32
CA ASN A 81 -18.28 15.79 -12.56
C ASN A 81 -17.23 16.84 -12.93
N ILE A 82 -16.16 16.93 -12.12
CA ILE A 82 -15.09 17.89 -12.33
C ILE A 82 -13.78 17.23 -12.74
N TYR A 83 -13.60 15.95 -12.43
CA TYR A 83 -12.37 15.23 -12.74
C TYR A 83 -12.63 13.76 -13.00
N TRP A 84 -11.95 13.22 -14.00
CA TRP A 84 -11.94 11.80 -14.33
C TRP A 84 -10.52 11.34 -14.65
N GLN A 85 -10.14 10.15 -14.16
CA GLN A 85 -8.88 9.50 -14.53
C GLN A 85 -9.05 7.97 -14.62
N PRO A 86 -8.80 7.35 -15.79
CA PRO A 86 -8.81 5.90 -15.95
C PRO A 86 -7.51 5.26 -15.43
N ASN A 87 -7.54 3.94 -15.33
CA ASN A 87 -6.46 3.04 -14.87
C ASN A 87 -5.81 3.42 -13.54
N THR A 88 -6.56 4.09 -12.66
CA THR A 88 -6.07 4.55 -11.36
C THR A 88 -7.09 4.21 -10.28
N SER A 89 -6.64 3.54 -9.21
CA SER A 89 -7.49 3.11 -8.08
C SER A 89 -7.39 4.02 -6.85
N TRP A 90 -6.64 5.13 -6.95
CA TRP A 90 -6.38 6.07 -5.87
C TRP A 90 -6.54 7.53 -6.32
N ALA A 91 -7.07 8.38 -5.44
CA ALA A 91 -7.16 9.81 -5.68
C ALA A 91 -6.44 10.56 -4.57
N TYR A 92 -5.57 11.49 -4.94
CA TYR A 92 -4.87 12.41 -4.06
C TYR A 92 -5.39 13.83 -4.35
N ILE A 93 -5.96 14.48 -3.34
CA ILE A 93 -6.63 15.77 -3.47
C ILE A 93 -5.99 16.79 -2.53
N VAL A 94 -5.58 17.94 -3.08
CA VAL A 94 -4.97 19.04 -2.33
C VAL A 94 -5.67 20.36 -2.67
N TRP A 95 -6.29 20.99 -1.68
CA TRP A 95 -6.81 22.35 -1.82
C TRP A 95 -5.67 23.37 -1.72
N LYS A 96 -5.57 24.29 -2.68
CA LYS A 96 -4.62 25.42 -2.64
C LYS A 96 -5.27 26.74 -2.28
N SER A 97 -6.54 26.91 -2.63
CA SER A 97 -7.36 28.02 -2.18
C SER A 97 -8.82 27.57 -2.21
N GLU A 98 -9.75 28.49 -1.93
CA GLU A 98 -11.18 28.19 -1.94
C GLU A 98 -11.65 27.59 -3.28
N ASN A 99 -11.17 28.12 -4.41
CA ASN A 99 -11.61 27.70 -5.74
C ASN A 99 -10.55 26.88 -6.50
N ILE A 100 -9.36 26.66 -5.94
CA ILE A 100 -8.28 25.92 -6.62
C ILE A 100 -7.97 24.64 -5.85
N VAL A 101 -8.14 23.51 -6.53
CA VAL A 101 -7.87 22.16 -6.00
C VAL A 101 -7.04 21.37 -7.01
N TYR A 102 -6.11 20.58 -6.54
CA TYR A 102 -5.32 19.67 -7.36
C TYR A 102 -5.80 18.24 -7.12
N ILE A 103 -6.07 17.50 -8.19
CA ILE A 103 -6.49 16.11 -8.14
C ILE A 103 -5.51 15.30 -8.98
N ASN A 104 -4.78 14.38 -8.34
CA ASN A 104 -3.70 13.59 -8.96
C ASN A 104 -2.70 14.43 -9.78
N GLY A 105 -2.50 15.68 -9.37
CA GLY A 105 -1.60 16.64 -10.02
C GLY A 105 -2.26 17.52 -11.08
N THR A 106 -3.50 17.26 -11.50
CA THR A 106 -4.24 18.16 -12.40
C THR A 106 -4.80 19.33 -11.60
N LYS A 107 -4.46 20.56 -12.01
CA LYS A 107 -5.03 21.80 -11.46
C LYS A 107 -6.48 21.95 -11.89
N ILE A 108 -7.37 22.03 -10.92
CA ILE A 108 -8.78 22.28 -11.12
C ILE A 108 -9.12 23.63 -10.53
N ASP A 109 -9.58 24.51 -11.41
CA ASP A 109 -10.17 25.79 -11.04
C ASP A 109 -11.69 25.65 -11.06
N LEU A 110 -12.29 25.61 -9.86
CA LEU A 110 -13.72 25.45 -9.66
C LEU A 110 -14.53 26.68 -10.10
N SER A 111 -13.89 27.84 -10.27
CA SER A 111 -14.55 29.01 -10.86
C SER A 111 -14.77 28.83 -12.37
N LYS A 112 -13.99 27.94 -13.00
CA LYS A 112 -14.15 27.61 -14.41
C LYS A 112 -15.16 26.47 -14.52
N ASN A 113 -16.22 26.67 -15.28
CA ASN A 113 -17.26 25.67 -15.54
C ASN A 113 -16.77 24.55 -16.50
N LYS A 114 -15.56 24.03 -16.29
CA LYS A 114 -14.88 23.03 -17.12
C LYS A 114 -14.83 21.66 -16.40
N GLN A 115 -14.83 20.57 -17.17
CA GLN A 115 -14.46 19.23 -16.71
C GLN A 115 -13.00 18.97 -17.06
N TYR A 116 -12.25 18.39 -16.13
CA TYR A 116 -10.82 18.13 -16.26
C TYR A 116 -10.53 16.62 -16.35
N ASP A 117 -9.44 16.24 -16.99
CA ASP A 117 -8.88 14.88 -16.94
C ASP A 117 -7.33 14.89 -16.82
N GLU A 118 -6.68 13.71 -16.86
CA GLU A 118 -5.22 13.63 -16.75
C GLU A 118 -4.46 14.36 -17.88
N ARG A 119 -5.09 14.59 -19.04
CA ARG A 119 -4.48 15.27 -20.19
C ARG A 119 -4.48 16.79 -20.02
N ASP A 120 -5.37 17.31 -19.16
CA ASP A 120 -5.39 18.72 -18.75
C ASP A 120 -4.28 19.10 -17.76
N ASN A 121 -3.38 18.16 -17.45
CA ASN A 121 -2.19 18.42 -16.67
C ASN A 121 -1.27 19.41 -17.41
N THR A 122 -1.29 20.69 -17.00
CA THR A 122 -0.52 21.77 -17.61
C THR A 122 0.98 21.76 -17.24
N GLY A 123 1.52 20.62 -16.78
CA GLY A 123 2.89 20.52 -16.30
C GLY A 123 3.10 21.06 -14.88
N GLU A 124 2.07 21.66 -14.26
CA GLU A 124 1.99 21.90 -12.81
C GLU A 124 1.64 20.59 -12.09
N SER A 125 2.35 19.52 -12.38
CA SER A 125 2.24 18.30 -11.60
C SER A 125 2.74 18.61 -10.19
N PHE A 126 1.93 18.31 -9.17
CA PHE A 126 2.41 18.30 -7.78
C PHE A 126 3.53 17.28 -7.55
N TYR A 127 3.71 16.34 -8.50
CA TYR A 127 4.86 15.44 -8.56
C TYR A 127 6.04 16.00 -9.40
N SER A 128 5.91 17.18 -10.04
CA SER A 128 6.95 17.77 -10.92
C SER A 128 7.56 19.10 -10.47
N LYS A 129 7.13 19.71 -9.36
CA LYS A 129 8.19 20.05 -8.42
C LYS A 129 8.63 18.72 -7.83
N LYS A 130 9.48 17.99 -8.58
CA LYS A 130 10.60 17.32 -7.91
C LYS A 130 11.07 18.37 -6.94
N ASP A 131 10.89 18.06 -5.67
CA ASP A 131 11.51 18.84 -4.64
C ASP A 131 13.00 18.78 -4.95
N ASN A 132 13.49 19.76 -5.71
CA ASN A 132 14.84 19.78 -6.21
C ASN A 132 15.79 20.21 -5.10
N ASN A 133 15.29 20.36 -3.87
CA ASN A 133 16.10 20.51 -2.69
C ASN A 133 16.96 19.24 -2.56
N PRO A 134 18.27 19.33 -2.82
CA PRO A 134 19.13 18.15 -2.82
C PRO A 134 19.20 17.50 -1.44
N LEU A 135 19.06 18.31 -0.38
CA LEU A 135 19.06 17.84 1.00
C LEU A 135 17.79 17.05 1.33
N TYR A 136 16.61 17.54 0.94
CA TYR A 136 15.34 16.80 1.10
C TYR A 136 15.41 15.42 0.44
N LEU A 137 15.84 15.37 -0.83
CA LEU A 137 15.95 14.11 -1.56
C LEU A 137 16.98 13.15 -0.95
N SER A 138 18.11 13.67 -0.47
CA SER A 138 19.16 12.86 0.17
C SER A 138 18.64 12.20 1.45
N ILE A 139 17.87 12.93 2.27
CA ILE A 139 17.28 12.40 3.52
C ILE A 139 16.20 11.36 3.19
N LEU A 140 15.27 11.68 2.27
CA LEU A 140 14.16 10.78 1.92
C LEU A 140 14.63 9.44 1.35
N LYS A 141 15.66 9.47 0.49
CA LYS A 141 16.26 8.28 -0.09
C LYS A 141 17.17 7.51 0.88
N GLN A 142 17.33 8.03 2.10
CA GLN A 142 18.26 7.50 3.10
C GLN A 142 19.69 7.40 2.53
N GLU A 143 20.11 8.39 1.72
CA GLU A 143 21.48 8.43 1.18
C GLU A 143 22.48 8.44 2.35
N ILE A 144 23.41 7.49 2.33
CA ILE A 144 24.36 7.23 3.43
C ILE A 144 25.56 8.21 3.38
N ASP A 145 25.66 9.02 2.33
CA ASP A 145 26.77 9.98 2.17
C ASP A 145 26.63 11.17 3.13
N GLU A 146 27.09 10.92 4.36
CA GLU A 146 27.13 11.88 5.45
C GLU A 146 27.95 13.12 5.12
N GLN A 147 29.02 13.00 4.32
CA GLN A 147 29.85 14.14 3.96
C GLN A 147 29.11 15.08 3.02
N LYS A 148 28.34 14.52 2.08
CA LYS A 148 27.46 15.27 1.19
C LYS A 148 26.35 15.97 1.96
N ILE A 149 25.67 15.29 2.89
CA ILE A 149 24.62 15.88 3.73
C ILE A 149 25.19 16.97 4.64
N THR A 150 26.31 16.72 5.30
CA THR A 150 27.00 17.71 6.17
C THR A 150 27.43 18.93 5.36
N LYS A 151 27.91 18.74 4.12
CA LYS A 151 28.27 19.85 3.22
C LYS A 151 27.04 20.68 2.83
N GLN A 152 25.91 20.03 2.55
CA GLN A 152 24.64 20.71 2.26
C GLN A 152 24.08 21.45 3.48
N LEU A 153 24.31 20.94 4.69
CA LEU A 153 23.88 21.57 5.96
C LEU A 153 24.69 22.81 6.35
N LYS A 154 25.89 23.02 5.78
CA LYS A 154 26.67 24.24 6.03
C LYS A 154 25.99 25.51 5.52
N ASP A 155 25.16 25.37 4.48
CA ASP A 155 24.31 26.46 4.00
C ASP A 155 23.02 26.51 4.82
N LYS A 156 23.02 27.33 5.89
CA LYS A 156 21.91 27.47 6.83
C LYS A 156 20.61 28.02 6.20
N SER A 157 20.67 28.54 4.97
CA SER A 157 19.50 29.13 4.28
C SER A 157 18.34 28.15 4.05
N ASN A 158 18.60 26.84 4.19
CA ASN A 158 17.66 25.78 3.84
C ASN A 158 17.27 24.89 5.03
N ILE A 159 17.68 25.22 6.26
CA ILE A 159 17.55 24.31 7.42
C ILE A 159 16.10 24.02 7.83
N ASN A 160 15.22 25.00 7.64
CA ASN A 160 13.77 24.90 7.92
C ASN A 160 12.95 24.75 6.63
N TYR A 161 13.57 24.22 5.58
CA TYR A 161 12.86 23.89 4.36
C TYR A 161 11.66 22.99 4.66
N ALA A 162 10.54 23.32 4.01
CA ALA A 162 9.31 22.55 4.05
C ALA A 162 8.82 22.28 2.63
N ASP A 163 8.37 21.05 2.38
CA ASP A 163 7.79 20.68 1.09
C ASP A 163 6.39 21.30 0.87
N ALA A 164 5.72 20.94 -0.22
CA ALA A 164 4.41 21.49 -0.57
C ALA A 164 3.29 21.12 0.43
N GLN A 165 3.52 20.13 1.28
CA GLN A 165 2.64 19.69 2.37
C GLN A 165 3.03 20.33 3.71
N GLY A 166 4.10 21.12 3.74
CA GLY A 166 4.63 21.72 4.95
C GLY A 166 5.51 20.76 5.76
N ASN A 167 5.92 19.61 5.20
CA ASN A 167 6.77 18.67 5.91
C ASN A 167 8.20 19.20 5.94
N THR A 168 8.75 19.42 7.13
CA THR A 168 10.11 19.92 7.27
C THR A 168 11.15 18.82 7.10
N LEU A 169 12.40 19.19 6.80
CA LEU A 169 13.52 18.24 6.78
C LEU A 169 13.62 17.43 8.08
N LEU A 170 13.31 18.04 9.22
CA LEU A 170 13.33 17.41 10.53
C LEU A 170 12.21 16.35 10.68
N MET A 171 11.01 16.59 10.13
CA MET A 171 9.94 15.59 10.07
C MET A 171 10.32 14.39 9.19
N ILE A 172 10.93 14.64 8.02
CA ILE A 172 11.37 13.56 7.13
C ILE A 172 12.51 12.74 7.77
N ALA A 173 13.48 13.40 8.42
CA ALA A 173 14.53 12.72 9.17
C ALA A 173 13.95 11.88 10.32
N SER A 174 12.89 12.37 10.98
CA SER A 174 12.17 11.64 12.01
C SER A 174 11.49 10.38 11.45
N TYR A 175 10.77 10.49 10.33
CA TYR A 175 10.10 9.36 9.67
C TYR A 175 11.05 8.28 9.17
N THR A 176 12.23 8.66 8.68
CA THR A 176 13.26 7.70 8.24
C THR A 176 14.02 7.06 9.40
N GLY A 177 13.90 7.59 10.62
CA GLY A 177 14.62 7.09 11.80
C GLY A 177 16.11 7.41 11.83
N ASN A 178 16.60 8.26 10.92
CA ASN A 178 18.01 8.64 10.89
C ASN A 178 18.30 9.72 11.94
N MET A 179 18.43 9.29 13.20
CA MET A 179 18.66 10.19 14.34
C MET A 179 19.96 11.00 14.22
N LYS A 180 20.95 10.51 13.47
CA LYS A 180 22.19 11.26 13.25
C LYS A 180 21.94 12.52 12.43
N ILE A 181 21.23 12.39 11.30
CA ILE A 181 20.80 13.54 10.48
C ILE A 181 19.83 14.42 11.28
N PHE A 182 18.91 13.82 12.02
CA PHE A 182 17.97 14.56 12.87
C PHE A 182 18.72 15.49 13.85
N HIS A 183 19.73 14.98 14.56
CA HIS A 183 20.55 15.79 15.46
C HIS A 183 21.32 16.87 14.72
N GLN A 184 21.95 16.55 13.58
CA GLN A 184 22.64 17.55 12.77
C GLN A 184 21.71 18.68 12.33
N LEU A 185 20.47 18.38 11.92
CA LEU A 185 19.47 19.37 11.58
C LEU A 185 19.13 20.25 12.79
N LYS A 186 18.89 19.63 13.95
CA LYS A 186 18.55 20.33 15.20
C LYS A 186 19.69 21.25 15.67
N ASP A 187 20.92 20.76 15.64
CA ASP A 187 22.14 21.50 16.04
C ASP A 187 22.40 22.69 15.12
N ASN A 188 21.98 22.59 13.84
CA ASN A 188 22.04 23.69 12.88
C ASN A 188 20.84 24.65 12.96
N GLY A 189 19.94 24.49 13.93
CA GLY A 189 18.84 25.42 14.19
C GLY A 189 17.52 25.06 13.52
N ALA A 190 17.33 23.79 13.11
CA ALA A 190 16.01 23.33 12.68
C ALA A 190 14.98 23.50 13.83
N ASP A 191 13.81 24.01 13.45
CA ASP A 191 12.69 24.29 14.34
C ASP A 191 11.84 23.03 14.52
N ILE A 192 11.97 22.42 15.70
CA ILE A 192 11.25 21.21 16.09
C ILE A 192 9.76 21.46 16.36
N SER A 193 9.35 22.71 16.53
CA SER A 193 7.96 23.09 16.83
C SER A 193 7.08 23.21 15.58
N LYS A 194 7.69 23.23 14.38
CA LYS A 194 6.95 23.35 13.12
C LYS A 194 5.99 22.18 12.94
N ARG A 195 4.85 22.49 12.32
CA ARG A 195 3.81 21.54 11.96
C ARG A 195 3.48 21.67 10.48
N ASN A 196 3.18 20.55 9.85
CA ASN A 196 2.78 20.51 8.44
C ASN A 196 1.33 20.98 8.25
N ASN A 197 0.83 20.96 7.02
CA ASN A 197 -0.54 21.39 6.69
C ASN A 197 -1.63 20.51 7.32
N GLU A 198 -1.29 19.33 7.84
CA GLU A 198 -2.19 18.44 8.59
C GLU A 198 -2.07 18.64 10.11
N GLY A 199 -1.26 19.60 10.58
CA GLY A 199 -1.00 19.83 12.00
C GLY A 199 0.01 18.86 12.64
N GLN A 200 0.65 18.00 11.85
CA GLN A 200 1.60 16.99 12.33
C GLN A 200 3.00 17.59 12.52
N GLY A 201 3.66 17.22 13.62
CA GLY A 201 5.04 17.52 13.95
C GLY A 201 5.96 16.30 13.80
N VAL A 202 7.15 16.37 14.38
CA VAL A 202 8.16 15.29 14.32
C VAL A 202 7.69 14.01 15.01
N LEU A 203 6.98 14.11 16.15
CA LEU A 203 6.52 12.95 16.91
C LEU A 203 5.55 12.09 16.09
N GLU A 204 4.62 12.72 15.36
CA GLU A 204 3.66 12.03 14.50
C GLU A 204 4.34 11.32 13.32
N PHE A 205 5.44 11.89 12.81
CA PHE A 205 6.24 11.27 11.76
C PHE A 205 7.02 10.06 12.29
N ALA A 206 7.59 10.13 13.49
CA ALA A 206 8.21 8.98 14.16
C ALA A 206 7.21 7.83 14.37
N ILE A 207 5.98 8.14 14.83
CA ILE A 207 4.91 7.15 15.06
C ILE A 207 4.50 6.44 13.77
N ARG A 208 4.54 7.14 12.63
CA ARG A 208 4.13 6.62 11.31
C ARG A 208 5.25 5.91 10.54
N SER A 209 6.48 5.91 11.07
CA SER A 209 7.63 5.24 10.49
C SER A 209 7.47 3.71 10.48
N ASP A 210 8.28 3.03 9.69
CA ASP A 210 8.39 1.57 9.69
C ASP A 210 9.40 1.05 10.75
N LEU A 211 9.77 1.87 11.75
CA LEU A 211 10.69 1.50 12.82
C LEU A 211 10.05 0.56 13.85
N SER A 212 10.87 -0.17 14.60
CA SER A 212 10.38 -0.99 15.72
C SER A 212 9.86 -0.14 16.89
N GLU A 213 8.95 -0.69 17.71
CA GLU A 213 8.42 -0.03 18.91
C GLU A 213 9.50 0.57 19.81
N LYS A 214 10.59 -0.18 20.01
CA LYS A 214 11.73 0.24 20.84
C LYS A 214 12.45 1.44 20.23
N GLN A 215 12.61 1.47 18.91
CA GLN A 215 13.23 2.59 18.20
C GLN A 215 12.33 3.82 18.25
N ILE A 216 11.03 3.66 17.99
CA ILE A 216 10.04 4.74 18.08
C ILE A 216 10.04 5.34 19.49
N LEU A 217 9.92 4.52 20.54
CA LEU A 217 9.93 5.01 21.93
C LEU A 217 11.23 5.73 22.30
N LYS A 218 12.39 5.25 21.82
CA LYS A 218 13.67 5.92 22.05
C LYS A 218 13.67 7.29 21.38
N GLN A 219 13.30 7.33 20.11
CA GLN A 219 13.26 8.54 19.31
C GLN A 219 12.28 9.57 19.88
N LEU A 220 11.05 9.19 20.21
CA LEU A 220 10.07 10.10 20.82
C LEU A 220 10.60 10.74 22.11
N LYS A 221 11.29 9.96 22.96
CA LYS A 221 11.92 10.49 24.19
C LYS A 221 13.03 11.49 23.87
N ASP A 222 13.84 11.22 22.85
CA ASP A 222 14.92 12.10 22.43
C ASP A 222 14.36 13.39 21.80
N GLU A 223 13.34 13.29 20.94
CA GLU A 223 12.66 14.45 20.32
C GLU A 223 11.98 15.34 21.37
N ILE A 224 11.32 14.77 22.39
CA ILE A 224 10.74 15.57 23.49
C ILE A 224 11.83 16.32 24.26
N LYS A 225 12.97 15.69 24.57
CA LYS A 225 14.10 16.38 25.22
C LYS A 225 14.61 17.56 24.37
N MET A 226 14.46 17.46 23.05
CA MET A 226 14.83 18.51 22.10
C MET A 226 13.77 19.59 21.90
N GLY A 227 12.64 19.51 22.62
CA GLY A 227 11.58 20.51 22.62
C GLY A 227 10.36 20.15 21.78
N ALA A 228 10.24 18.92 21.28
CA ALA A 228 9.01 18.49 20.62
C ALA A 228 7.85 18.42 21.64
N ALA A 229 6.72 19.03 21.29
CA ALA A 229 5.53 19.03 22.14
C ALA A 229 4.65 17.82 21.83
N ILE A 230 4.23 17.11 22.88
CA ILE A 230 3.16 16.12 22.80
C ILE A 230 1.81 16.84 22.76
N THR A 231 1.00 16.57 21.74
CA THR A 231 -0.30 17.24 21.56
C THR A 231 -1.42 16.25 21.32
N GLU A 232 -2.64 16.77 21.19
CA GLU A 232 -3.81 15.99 20.80
C GLU A 232 -3.61 15.37 19.40
N GLU A 233 -2.87 16.00 18.51
CA GLU A 233 -2.44 15.43 17.23
C GLU A 233 -1.51 14.23 17.42
N THR A 234 -0.64 14.24 18.44
CA THR A 234 0.21 13.08 18.77
C THR A 234 -0.65 11.92 19.24
N LYS A 235 -1.63 12.20 20.09
CA LYS A 235 -2.64 11.24 20.53
C LYS A 235 -3.42 10.68 19.34
N ASN A 236 -3.90 11.55 18.46
CA ASN A 236 -4.56 11.13 17.23
C ASN A 236 -3.62 10.29 16.37
N ALA A 237 -2.35 10.63 16.21
CA ALA A 237 -1.42 9.85 15.41
C ALA A 237 -1.14 8.44 15.97
N VAL A 238 -1.33 8.19 17.28
CA VAL A 238 -1.28 6.83 17.85
C VAL A 238 -2.62 6.09 17.78
N ILE A 239 -3.76 6.79 17.84
CA ILE A 239 -5.12 6.21 17.72
C ILE A 239 -5.52 5.94 16.25
N GLN A 240 -5.29 6.89 15.35
CA GLN A 240 -5.64 6.84 13.93
C GLN A 240 -5.04 5.64 13.17
N PRO A 241 -3.87 5.08 13.53
CA PRO A 241 -3.43 3.76 13.10
C PRO A 241 -4.50 2.68 13.27
N TRP A 242 -5.33 2.72 14.32
CA TRP A 242 -6.48 1.82 14.47
C TRP A 242 -7.62 2.08 13.47
N LYS A 243 -7.77 3.32 12.98
CA LYS A 243 -8.87 3.73 12.08
C LYS A 243 -8.55 3.60 10.59
N TYR A 244 -7.31 3.87 10.18
CA TYR A 244 -6.96 4.01 8.75
C TYR A 244 -5.88 3.06 8.24
N ARG A 245 -4.96 2.57 9.07
CA ARG A 245 -3.85 1.69 8.66
C ARG A 245 -3.29 0.94 9.86
N TRP A 246 -3.71 -0.31 9.99
CA TRP A 246 -3.27 -1.26 11.01
C TRP A 246 -1.80 -1.72 10.84
N LYS A 247 -0.94 -0.97 10.12
CA LYS A 247 0.47 -1.28 9.85
C LYS A 247 1.41 -0.96 11.03
N ALA A 248 0.99 -0.08 11.94
CA ALA A 248 1.77 0.30 13.14
C ALA A 248 1.13 -0.19 14.46
N ALA A 249 -0.13 -0.61 14.45
CA ALA A 249 -0.92 -0.75 15.67
C ALA A 249 -0.92 -2.14 16.34
N SER A 250 -0.34 -3.17 15.70
CA SER A 250 -0.04 -4.41 16.42
C SER A 250 1.24 -4.29 17.26
N CYS A 251 2.16 -3.38 16.91
CA CYS A 251 3.50 -3.31 17.51
C CYS A 251 3.71 -2.17 18.52
N ASN A 252 2.79 -1.21 18.67
CA ASN A 252 3.09 0.05 19.38
C ASN A 252 2.12 0.37 20.53
N TYR A 253 1.48 -0.63 21.15
CA TYR A 253 0.62 -0.36 22.31
C TYR A 253 1.41 0.32 23.45
N LYS A 254 2.73 0.08 23.55
CA LYS A 254 3.54 0.82 24.53
C LYS A 254 3.77 2.27 24.13
N VAL A 255 3.79 2.60 22.84
CA VAL A 255 3.83 3.99 22.37
C VAL A 255 2.53 4.68 22.73
N LEU A 256 1.39 4.02 22.50
CA LEU A 256 0.08 4.50 22.95
C LEU A 256 0.07 4.72 24.47
N ASP A 257 0.38 3.69 25.25
CA ASP A 257 0.39 3.77 26.72
C ASP A 257 1.30 4.90 27.21
N TRP A 258 2.47 5.06 26.59
CA TRP A 258 3.41 6.12 26.92
C TRP A 258 2.90 7.52 26.53
N VAL A 259 2.27 7.69 25.36
CA VAL A 259 1.68 8.97 24.94
C VAL A 259 0.56 9.38 25.90
N TYR A 260 -0.32 8.44 26.25
CA TYR A 260 -1.41 8.68 27.19
C TYR A 260 -0.92 8.98 28.61
N ASP A 261 0.10 8.25 29.10
CA ASP A 261 0.79 8.57 30.36
C ASP A 261 1.32 10.00 30.38
N LYS A 262 1.97 10.43 29.28
CA LYS A 262 2.51 11.79 29.15
C LYS A 262 1.43 12.87 29.08
N LEU A 263 0.24 12.52 28.59
CA LEU A 263 -0.94 13.40 28.57
C LEU A 263 -1.75 13.33 29.88
N ASN A 264 -1.38 12.47 30.83
CA ASN A 264 -2.16 12.16 32.03
C ASN A 264 -3.61 11.75 31.70
N GLN A 265 -3.76 10.96 30.63
CA GLN A 265 -5.03 10.45 30.13
C GLN A 265 -5.00 8.92 30.12
N ASN A 266 -6.18 8.29 30.08
CA ASN A 266 -6.29 6.84 29.97
C ASN A 266 -6.65 6.45 28.52
N PRO A 267 -5.90 5.55 27.86
CA PRO A 267 -6.22 5.13 26.50
C PRO A 267 -7.63 4.57 26.34
N GLU A 268 -8.21 4.00 27.40
CA GLU A 268 -9.55 3.42 27.37
C GLU A 268 -10.70 4.42 27.42
N THR A 269 -10.48 5.71 27.69
CA THR A 269 -11.59 6.68 27.75
C THR A 269 -12.14 7.00 26.36
N ASP A 270 -11.26 7.08 25.36
CA ASP A 270 -11.59 7.58 24.02
C ASP A 270 -11.84 6.43 23.02
N MET A 271 -11.76 5.18 23.50
CA MET A 271 -11.87 3.97 22.68
C MET A 271 -13.28 3.38 22.70
N THR A 272 -13.69 2.84 21.55
CA THR A 272 -14.88 1.97 21.47
C THR A 272 -14.66 0.68 22.27
N ALA A 273 -15.74 -0.02 22.64
CA ALA A 273 -15.66 -1.30 23.34
C ALA A 273 -14.76 -2.30 22.59
N GLU A 274 -14.85 -2.26 21.27
CA GLU A 274 -14.08 -3.09 20.37
C GLU A 274 -12.58 -2.75 20.37
N GLN A 275 -12.24 -1.46 20.33
CA GLN A 275 -10.83 -1.01 20.42
C GLN A 275 -10.19 -1.40 21.76
N LYS A 276 -10.97 -1.44 22.84
CA LYS A 276 -10.49 -1.92 24.15
C LYS A 276 -10.12 -3.40 24.14
N VAL A 277 -10.94 -4.25 23.53
CA VAL A 277 -10.63 -5.69 23.38
C VAL A 277 -9.32 -5.86 22.61
N LEU A 278 -9.16 -5.11 21.52
CA LEU A 278 -7.94 -5.11 20.71
C LEU A 278 -6.71 -4.64 21.51
N LEU A 279 -6.83 -3.57 22.31
CA LEU A 279 -5.73 -3.11 23.18
C LEU A 279 -5.36 -4.15 24.24
N LYS A 280 -6.34 -4.83 24.84
CA LYS A 280 -6.11 -5.91 25.81
C LYS A 280 -5.37 -7.08 25.15
N ALA A 281 -5.79 -7.51 23.96
CA ALA A 281 -5.11 -8.54 23.19
C ALA A 281 -3.66 -8.13 22.84
N ALA A 282 -3.45 -6.88 22.39
CA ALA A 282 -2.13 -6.30 22.12
C ALA A 282 -1.20 -6.34 23.34
N ARG A 283 -1.73 -6.06 24.53
CA ARG A 283 -1.01 -6.15 25.80
C ARG A 283 -0.74 -7.59 26.27
N GLY A 284 -1.42 -8.58 25.68
CA GLY A 284 -1.38 -9.98 26.11
C GLY A 284 -2.23 -10.28 27.34
N GLN A 285 -3.26 -9.45 27.57
CA GLN A 285 -4.24 -9.68 28.62
C GLN A 285 -5.30 -10.68 28.13
N LYS A 286 -5.89 -11.44 29.05
CA LYS A 286 -7.04 -12.30 28.72
C LYS A 286 -8.19 -11.42 28.25
N THR A 287 -8.58 -11.58 27.00
CA THR A 287 -9.89 -11.16 26.51
C THR A 287 -10.82 -12.35 26.71
N GLU A 288 -12.07 -12.10 27.11
CA GLU A 288 -13.10 -13.12 26.94
C GLU A 288 -13.24 -13.27 25.43
N GLY A 289 -12.85 -14.43 24.88
CA GLY A 289 -12.93 -14.75 23.46
C GLY A 289 -14.39 -14.81 23.02
N THR A 290 -15.03 -13.65 22.93
CA THR A 290 -16.42 -13.55 22.52
C THR A 290 -16.47 -13.54 21.00
N LYS A 291 -17.62 -13.95 20.46
CA LYS A 291 -17.97 -13.83 19.03
C LYS A 291 -17.80 -12.40 18.46
N GLU A 292 -17.49 -11.39 19.27
CA GLU A 292 -17.27 -10.00 18.89
C GLU A 292 -15.88 -9.76 18.26
N GLU A 293 -14.83 -10.49 18.64
CA GLU A 293 -13.50 -10.38 18.01
C GLU A 293 -13.55 -10.68 16.50
N ALA A 294 -14.44 -11.59 16.09
CA ALA A 294 -14.68 -11.96 14.70
C ALA A 294 -15.33 -10.86 13.85
N LYS A 295 -15.84 -9.78 14.45
CA LYS A 295 -16.46 -8.65 13.73
C LYS A 295 -15.48 -7.50 13.47
N LEU A 296 -14.30 -7.51 14.11
CA LEU A 296 -13.37 -6.40 14.04
C LEU A 296 -12.34 -6.59 12.95
N THR A 297 -12.57 -5.85 11.87
CA THR A 297 -11.67 -5.81 10.73
C THR A 297 -11.26 -4.38 10.40
N ASP A 298 -10.05 -4.22 9.86
CA ASP A 298 -9.66 -2.96 9.27
C ASP A 298 -10.51 -2.61 8.03
N LYS A 299 -10.24 -1.46 7.42
CA LYS A 299 -10.90 -1.04 6.17
C LYS A 299 -10.74 -2.04 5.01
N ASP A 300 -9.76 -2.92 5.06
CA ASP A 300 -9.43 -3.93 4.06
C ASP A 300 -9.97 -5.33 4.47
N GLY A 301 -10.66 -5.44 5.60
CA GLY A 301 -11.22 -6.70 6.09
C GLY A 301 -10.24 -7.54 6.92
N ASN A 302 -9.06 -7.03 7.25
CA ASN A 302 -8.05 -7.76 8.01
C ASN A 302 -8.42 -7.85 9.49
N THR A 303 -8.37 -9.04 10.07
CA THR A 303 -8.47 -9.23 11.53
C THR A 303 -7.15 -8.92 12.21
N MET A 304 -7.17 -8.73 13.53
CA MET A 304 -5.96 -8.53 14.31
C MET A 304 -4.95 -9.68 14.16
N LEU A 305 -5.44 -10.92 14.03
CA LEU A 305 -4.59 -12.08 13.77
C LEU A 305 -3.87 -11.95 12.42
N MET A 306 -4.58 -11.55 11.35
CA MET A 306 -3.96 -11.31 10.04
C MET A 306 -2.87 -10.25 10.14
N ILE A 307 -3.16 -9.16 10.83
CA ILE A 307 -2.18 -8.07 10.97
C ILE A 307 -0.98 -8.52 11.78
N ALA A 308 -1.18 -9.18 12.93
CA ALA A 308 -0.09 -9.78 13.70
C ALA A 308 0.75 -10.73 12.82
N ALA A 309 0.07 -11.47 11.94
CA ALA A 309 0.68 -12.42 11.06
C ALA A 309 1.54 -11.78 9.96
N GLY A 310 0.98 -10.82 9.22
CA GLY A 310 1.65 -10.14 8.11
C GLY A 310 2.78 -9.20 8.53
N TYR A 311 2.81 -8.75 9.79
CA TYR A 311 3.91 -7.92 10.32
C TYR A 311 4.88 -8.68 11.23
N GLY A 312 4.73 -10.01 11.35
CA GLY A 312 5.67 -10.79 12.14
C GLY A 312 5.62 -10.53 13.65
N ASN A 313 4.49 -10.05 14.18
CA ASN A 313 4.38 -9.73 15.60
C ASN A 313 4.15 -11.00 16.43
N GLN A 314 5.27 -11.62 16.80
CA GLN A 314 5.33 -12.87 17.53
C GLN A 314 4.57 -12.86 18.86
N LYS A 315 4.73 -11.80 19.66
CA LYS A 315 4.08 -11.70 20.97
C LYS A 315 2.56 -11.64 20.82
N LEU A 316 2.08 -10.77 19.94
CA LEU A 316 0.65 -10.62 19.69
C LEU A 316 0.06 -11.87 19.05
N LEU A 317 0.75 -12.45 18.07
CA LEU A 317 0.35 -13.69 17.42
C LEU A 317 0.14 -14.81 18.46
N ASN A 318 1.11 -15.03 19.34
CA ASN A 318 1.03 -16.08 20.37
C ASN A 318 -0.15 -15.84 21.33
N ASN A 319 -0.37 -14.59 21.75
CA ASN A 319 -1.49 -14.24 22.61
C ASN A 319 -2.83 -14.49 21.93
N LEU A 320 -2.95 -14.10 20.65
CA LEU A 320 -4.17 -14.31 19.88
C LEU A 320 -4.43 -15.79 19.64
N LEU A 321 -3.42 -16.56 19.23
CA LEU A 321 -3.57 -18.01 19.02
C LEU A 321 -3.99 -18.75 20.29
N ALA A 322 -3.50 -18.33 21.47
CA ALA A 322 -3.90 -18.89 22.76
C ALA A 322 -5.39 -18.64 23.11
N GLN A 323 -6.04 -17.65 22.48
CA GLN A 323 -7.46 -17.32 22.68
C GLN A 323 -8.39 -18.08 21.73
N ALA A 324 -7.87 -19.04 20.94
CA ALA A 324 -8.61 -19.81 19.92
C ALA A 324 -9.42 -18.94 18.94
N PRO A 325 -8.76 -18.04 18.20
CA PRO A 325 -9.43 -17.08 17.33
C PRO A 325 -9.98 -17.78 16.08
N LYS A 326 -10.92 -17.14 15.38
CA LYS A 326 -11.44 -17.66 14.10
C LYS A 326 -10.35 -17.59 13.02
N LEU A 327 -9.60 -18.69 12.87
CA LEU A 327 -8.47 -18.79 11.95
C LEU A 327 -8.87 -18.70 10.46
N THR A 328 -10.12 -18.98 10.14
CA THR A 328 -10.63 -19.09 8.76
C THR A 328 -11.24 -17.81 8.20
N HIS A 329 -11.20 -16.69 8.93
CA HIS A 329 -11.68 -15.41 8.39
C HIS A 329 -10.87 -15.03 7.15
N LYS A 330 -11.51 -14.45 6.14
CA LYS A 330 -10.85 -13.94 4.94
C LYS A 330 -11.05 -12.41 4.83
N ASN A 331 -10.00 -11.69 4.51
CA ASN A 331 -10.06 -10.26 4.23
C ASN A 331 -10.74 -9.99 2.86
N ARG A 332 -10.82 -8.73 2.44
CA ARG A 332 -11.45 -8.37 1.15
C ARG A 332 -10.67 -8.85 -0.08
N PHE A 333 -9.42 -9.25 0.11
CA PHE A 333 -8.58 -9.88 -0.91
C PHE A 333 -8.71 -11.41 -0.92
N GLY A 334 -9.56 -11.98 -0.06
CA GLY A 334 -9.73 -13.42 0.07
C GLY A 334 -8.65 -14.12 0.89
N GLU A 335 -7.77 -13.37 1.55
CA GLU A 335 -6.65 -13.91 2.32
C GLU A 335 -7.07 -14.15 3.77
N ASP A 336 -6.72 -15.32 4.31
CA ASP A 336 -6.74 -15.55 5.76
C ASP A 336 -5.39 -15.13 6.40
N ALA A 337 -5.22 -15.37 7.71
CA ALA A 337 -3.98 -15.01 8.40
C ALA A 337 -2.74 -15.74 7.86
N LEU A 338 -2.88 -16.99 7.39
CA LEU A 338 -1.79 -17.76 6.79
C LEU A 338 -1.42 -17.18 5.43
N LEU A 339 -2.40 -16.93 4.56
CA LEU A 339 -2.17 -16.33 3.23
C LEU A 339 -1.56 -14.93 3.35
N TYR A 340 -1.98 -14.14 4.34
CA TYR A 340 -1.43 -12.82 4.59
C TYR A 340 0.00 -12.84 5.16
N ALA A 341 0.32 -13.81 6.04
CA ALA A 341 1.70 -14.03 6.48
C ALA A 341 2.62 -14.38 5.29
N ILE A 342 2.15 -15.26 4.40
CA ILE A 342 2.86 -15.65 3.19
C ILE A 342 3.07 -14.45 2.28
N SER A 343 2.02 -13.68 1.98
CA SER A 343 2.12 -12.50 1.09
C SER A 343 3.07 -11.41 1.59
N LYS A 344 3.34 -11.37 2.90
CA LYS A 344 4.31 -10.47 3.55
C LYS A 344 5.66 -11.12 3.86
N ASP A 345 5.89 -12.32 3.34
CA ASP A 345 7.10 -13.13 3.50
C ASP A 345 7.51 -13.38 4.97
N GLN A 346 6.52 -13.53 5.86
CA GLN A 346 6.73 -13.75 7.30
C GLN A 346 6.87 -15.25 7.64
N ILE A 347 8.02 -15.86 7.30
CA ILE A 347 8.25 -17.31 7.42
C ILE A 347 7.97 -17.85 8.83
N THR A 348 8.53 -17.21 9.87
CA THR A 348 8.38 -17.65 11.27
C THR A 348 6.91 -17.68 11.68
N THR A 349 6.16 -16.66 11.27
CA THR A 349 4.73 -16.55 11.57
C THR A 349 3.91 -17.57 10.79
N ALA A 350 4.17 -17.73 9.49
CA ALA A 350 3.49 -18.74 8.68
C ALA A 350 3.66 -20.14 9.28
N LYS A 351 4.86 -20.45 9.80
CA LYS A 351 5.14 -21.71 10.50
C LYS A 351 4.23 -21.89 11.71
N GLN A 352 4.15 -20.89 12.58
CA GLN A 352 3.32 -20.95 13.79
C GLN A 352 1.83 -21.10 13.46
N LEU A 353 1.35 -20.43 12.41
CA LEU A 353 -0.03 -20.56 11.96
C LEU A 353 -0.33 -21.97 11.44
N LEU A 354 0.59 -22.57 10.68
CA LEU A 354 0.50 -23.96 10.23
C LEU A 354 0.52 -24.94 11.43
N GLU A 355 1.42 -24.74 12.39
CA GLU A 355 1.50 -25.53 13.64
C GLU A 355 0.24 -25.36 14.51
N ALA A 356 -0.43 -24.20 14.45
CA ALA A 356 -1.72 -23.94 15.08
C ALA A 356 -2.90 -24.55 14.33
N GLY A 357 -2.67 -25.29 13.24
CA GLY A 357 -3.68 -26.03 12.49
C GLY A 357 -4.36 -25.26 11.36
N MET A 358 -3.82 -24.12 10.92
CA MET A 358 -4.32 -23.46 9.71
C MET A 358 -3.99 -24.31 8.47
N ASP A 359 -5.00 -24.70 7.70
CA ASP A 359 -4.90 -25.70 6.63
C ASP A 359 -5.29 -25.17 5.24
N ASN A 360 -5.09 -23.86 4.99
CA ASN A 360 -5.50 -23.24 3.73
C ASN A 360 -4.72 -23.79 2.53
N GLN A 361 -5.44 -24.50 1.65
CA GLN A 361 -4.89 -25.17 0.47
C GLN A 361 -4.34 -24.20 -0.60
N GLU A 362 -4.75 -22.94 -0.57
CA GLU A 362 -4.23 -21.88 -1.45
C GLU A 362 -2.82 -21.41 -1.03
N ALA A 363 -2.32 -21.81 0.15
CA ALA A 363 -1.03 -21.35 0.68
C ALA A 363 0.14 -21.65 -0.27
N LEU A 364 0.18 -22.84 -0.87
CA LEU A 364 1.24 -23.21 -1.81
C LEU A 364 1.19 -22.39 -3.11
N LEU A 365 -0.02 -22.06 -3.59
CA LEU A 365 -0.16 -21.18 -4.74
C LEU A 365 0.35 -19.78 -4.39
N LYS A 366 0.02 -19.30 -3.19
CA LYS A 366 0.42 -17.97 -2.71
C LYS A 366 1.95 -17.82 -2.58
N THR A 367 2.68 -18.89 -2.27
CA THR A 367 4.15 -18.83 -2.20
C THR A 367 4.81 -18.54 -3.55
N ALA A 368 4.14 -18.85 -4.67
CA ALA A 368 4.65 -18.48 -5.99
C ALA A 368 4.77 -16.96 -6.19
N GLN A 369 3.82 -16.18 -5.68
CA GLN A 369 3.82 -14.72 -5.75
C GLN A 369 4.97 -14.08 -4.95
N THR A 370 5.50 -14.79 -3.95
CA THR A 370 6.61 -14.30 -3.11
C THR A 370 7.98 -14.70 -3.65
N GLY A 371 8.04 -15.72 -4.50
CA GLY A 371 9.28 -16.35 -4.95
C GLY A 371 10.12 -17.01 -3.83
N ASN A 372 9.64 -17.09 -2.59
CA ASN A 372 10.43 -17.58 -1.46
C ASN A 372 10.35 -19.11 -1.33
N VAL A 373 11.42 -19.78 -1.78
CA VAL A 373 11.55 -21.25 -1.73
C VAL A 373 11.42 -21.80 -0.30
N LYS A 374 11.97 -21.11 0.71
CA LYS A 374 11.90 -21.57 2.10
C LYS A 374 10.47 -21.55 2.63
N MET A 375 9.70 -20.53 2.26
CA MET A 375 8.27 -20.43 2.62
C MET A 375 7.48 -21.60 2.02
N ALA A 376 7.74 -21.96 0.77
CA ALA A 376 7.04 -23.08 0.15
C ALA A 376 7.44 -24.45 0.71
N GLU A 377 8.73 -24.67 1.00
CA GLU A 377 9.20 -25.87 1.69
C GLU A 377 8.53 -26.01 3.07
N LEU A 378 8.37 -24.89 3.78
CA LEU A 378 7.66 -24.83 5.05
C LEU A 378 6.17 -25.22 4.89
N VAL A 379 5.48 -24.65 3.90
CA VAL A 379 4.08 -24.98 3.59
C VAL A 379 3.96 -26.47 3.28
N LEU A 380 4.77 -27.01 2.36
CA LEU A 380 4.75 -28.43 1.99
C LEU A 380 5.05 -29.39 3.15
N LYS A 381 5.84 -28.93 4.13
CA LYS A 381 6.17 -29.74 5.31
C LYS A 381 4.99 -29.88 6.28
N HIS A 382 4.16 -28.85 6.42
CA HIS A 382 3.09 -28.82 7.43
C HIS A 382 1.69 -28.97 6.84
N LEU A 383 1.52 -28.70 5.55
CA LEU A 383 0.24 -28.75 4.86
C LEU A 383 0.16 -29.98 3.98
N ASP A 384 -0.74 -30.90 4.32
CA ASP A 384 -1.09 -31.97 3.38
C ASP A 384 -2.08 -31.44 2.34
N LEU A 385 -1.63 -31.46 1.09
CA LEU A 385 -2.39 -30.94 -0.04
C LEU A 385 -3.38 -32.00 -0.51
N ARG A 386 -4.67 -31.67 -0.39
CA ARG A 386 -5.79 -32.58 -0.68
C ARG A 386 -6.03 -32.81 -2.17
N SER A 387 -5.44 -31.97 -3.02
CA SER A 387 -5.56 -32.06 -4.47
C SER A 387 -4.28 -31.64 -5.15
N ASP A 388 -3.87 -32.42 -6.14
CA ASP A 388 -2.71 -32.15 -7.01
C ASP A 388 -2.91 -30.89 -7.88
N TRP A 389 -4.14 -30.38 -7.99
CA TRP A 389 -4.41 -29.13 -8.69
C TRP A 389 -3.63 -27.96 -8.10
N HIS A 390 -3.57 -27.82 -6.77
CA HIS A 390 -2.87 -26.70 -6.12
C HIS A 390 -1.37 -26.76 -6.37
N ILE A 391 -0.78 -27.96 -6.35
CA ILE A 391 0.64 -28.15 -6.64
C ILE A 391 0.92 -27.85 -8.11
N LYS A 392 0.07 -28.35 -9.03
CA LYS A 392 0.18 -28.05 -10.47
C LYS A 392 0.11 -26.55 -10.75
N GLN A 393 -0.85 -25.85 -10.18
CA GLN A 393 -1.00 -24.40 -10.36
C GLN A 393 0.18 -23.64 -9.74
N ALA A 394 0.68 -24.05 -8.57
CA ALA A 394 1.84 -23.44 -7.96
C ALA A 394 3.13 -23.61 -8.81
N VAL A 395 3.30 -24.77 -9.47
CA VAL A 395 4.40 -25.01 -10.42
C VAL A 395 4.27 -24.09 -11.65
N ILE A 396 3.08 -23.95 -12.22
CA ILE A 396 2.83 -23.08 -13.39
C ILE A 396 3.08 -21.61 -13.03
N GLU A 397 2.54 -21.14 -11.90
CA GLU A 397 2.72 -19.77 -11.43
C GLU A 397 4.20 -19.47 -11.13
N ALA A 398 4.93 -20.43 -10.56
CA ALA A 398 6.37 -20.32 -10.35
C ALA A 398 7.16 -20.10 -11.64
N MET A 399 6.73 -20.73 -12.75
CA MET A 399 7.34 -20.51 -14.07
C MET A 399 7.02 -19.11 -14.62
N ASN A 400 5.79 -18.63 -14.44
CA ASN A 400 5.37 -17.29 -14.86
C ASN A 400 6.16 -16.18 -14.18
N GLU A 401 6.47 -16.36 -12.90
CA GLU A 401 7.29 -15.43 -12.11
C GLU A 401 8.80 -15.59 -12.41
N GLY A 402 9.20 -16.50 -13.31
CA GLY A 402 10.59 -16.72 -13.72
C GLY A 402 11.44 -17.44 -12.67
N ASN A 403 10.84 -18.10 -11.68
CA ASN A 403 11.55 -18.76 -10.58
C ASN A 403 11.77 -20.25 -10.87
N GLU A 404 12.68 -20.55 -11.81
CA GLU A 404 12.91 -21.91 -12.33
C GLU A 404 13.30 -22.93 -11.25
N ASN A 405 14.14 -22.53 -10.29
CA ASN A 405 14.56 -23.39 -9.19
C ASN A 405 13.38 -23.78 -8.29
N TYR A 406 12.50 -22.82 -8.04
CA TYR A 406 11.30 -23.01 -7.25
C TYR A 406 10.30 -23.92 -7.98
N ALA A 407 10.03 -23.64 -9.25
CA ALA A 407 9.17 -24.45 -10.10
C ALA A 407 9.65 -25.91 -10.17
N TYR A 408 10.97 -26.12 -10.35
CA TYR A 408 11.56 -27.45 -10.42
C TYR A 408 11.42 -28.23 -9.11
N LYS A 409 11.63 -27.58 -7.95
CA LYS A 409 11.45 -28.24 -6.64
C LYS A 409 10.00 -28.67 -6.39
N LEU A 410 9.04 -27.80 -6.70
CA LEU A 410 7.62 -28.15 -6.60
C LEU A 410 7.24 -29.28 -7.57
N PHE A 411 7.81 -29.28 -8.77
CA PHE A 411 7.60 -30.32 -9.77
C PHE A 411 8.07 -31.70 -9.29
N LEU A 412 9.24 -31.80 -8.65
CA LEU A 412 9.70 -33.07 -8.08
C LEU A 412 8.72 -33.62 -7.02
N LYS A 413 8.06 -32.75 -6.25
CA LYS A 413 7.07 -33.15 -5.24
C LYS A 413 5.78 -33.73 -5.82
N LEU A 414 5.36 -33.31 -7.02
CA LEU A 414 4.27 -33.98 -7.76
C LEU A 414 4.65 -35.41 -8.12
N LYS A 415 5.91 -35.64 -8.48
CA LYS A 415 6.41 -36.95 -8.90
C LYS A 415 6.54 -37.92 -7.72
N ASP A 416 7.03 -37.44 -6.58
CA ASP A 416 7.09 -38.23 -5.33
C ASP A 416 5.72 -38.82 -4.94
N LYS A 417 4.62 -38.14 -5.29
CA LYS A 417 3.24 -38.60 -5.04
C LYS A 417 2.67 -39.55 -6.12
N ASN A 418 3.48 -40.01 -7.08
CA ASN A 418 3.04 -40.88 -8.20
C ASN A 418 1.88 -40.28 -9.02
N TYR A 419 1.83 -38.96 -9.13
CA TYR A 419 0.75 -38.27 -9.81
C TYR A 419 0.83 -38.47 -11.33
N LYS A 420 -0.20 -39.12 -11.91
CA LYS A 420 -0.31 -39.40 -13.35
C LYS A 420 -1.08 -38.33 -14.15
N GLY A 421 -1.72 -37.36 -13.50
CA GLY A 421 -2.70 -36.44 -14.13
C GLY A 421 -2.17 -35.05 -14.49
N GLY A 422 -1.52 -34.86 -15.63
CA GLY A 422 -1.22 -33.50 -16.13
C GLY A 422 0.23 -33.04 -15.97
N THR A 423 1.14 -34.01 -15.83
CA THR A 423 2.58 -33.84 -16.05
C THR A 423 2.88 -33.38 -17.48
N GLU A 424 2.11 -33.86 -18.46
CA GLU A 424 2.18 -33.42 -19.86
C GLU A 424 1.91 -31.92 -19.99
N THR A 425 0.90 -31.37 -19.28
CA THR A 425 0.63 -29.92 -19.30
C THR A 425 1.80 -29.11 -18.72
N ILE A 426 2.45 -29.60 -17.66
CA ILE A 426 3.60 -28.92 -17.05
C ILE A 426 4.81 -28.94 -17.99
N TYR A 427 5.03 -30.05 -18.68
CA TYR A 427 6.12 -30.19 -19.65
C TYR A 427 5.93 -29.27 -20.86
N GLU A 428 4.73 -29.26 -21.46
CA GLU A 428 4.41 -28.36 -22.57
C GLU A 428 4.58 -26.89 -22.16
N TYR A 429 4.07 -26.52 -20.98
CA TYR A 429 4.22 -25.16 -20.46
C TYR A 429 5.68 -24.79 -20.16
N ALA A 430 6.47 -25.72 -19.62
CA ALA A 430 7.89 -25.50 -19.37
C ALA A 430 8.66 -25.24 -20.68
N LYS A 431 8.30 -25.92 -21.78
CA LYS A 431 8.88 -25.67 -23.11
C LYS A 431 8.50 -24.29 -23.65
N GLU A 432 7.23 -23.88 -23.52
CA GLU A 432 6.78 -22.55 -23.93
C GLU A 432 7.51 -21.43 -23.16
N MET A 433 7.72 -21.63 -21.85
CA MET A 433 8.37 -20.66 -20.97
C MET A 433 9.90 -20.76 -20.94
N GLY A 434 10.49 -21.78 -21.56
CA GLY A 434 11.95 -21.97 -21.59
C GLY A 434 12.59 -22.45 -20.28
N VAL A 435 11.83 -23.13 -19.41
CA VAL A 435 12.32 -23.58 -18.08
C VAL A 435 13.16 -24.85 -18.20
N GLU A 436 14.45 -24.70 -18.50
CA GLU A 436 15.36 -25.80 -18.88
C GLU A 436 15.43 -26.94 -17.86
N LYS A 437 15.40 -26.64 -16.55
CA LYS A 437 15.52 -27.67 -15.50
C LYS A 437 14.40 -28.70 -15.53
N ILE A 438 13.17 -28.26 -15.81
CA ILE A 438 12.01 -29.16 -15.92
C ILE A 438 12.09 -29.88 -17.27
N ILE A 439 12.41 -29.18 -18.36
CA ILE A 439 12.55 -29.76 -19.70
C ILE A 439 13.58 -30.90 -19.70
N ASP A 440 14.77 -30.64 -19.14
CA ASP A 440 15.88 -31.60 -19.12
C ASP A 440 15.61 -32.79 -18.21
N TRP A 441 14.79 -32.60 -17.16
CA TRP A 441 14.32 -33.73 -16.37
C TRP A 441 13.44 -34.68 -17.20
N TYR A 442 12.54 -34.16 -18.05
CA TYR A 442 11.69 -35.00 -18.89
C TYR A 442 12.44 -35.74 -20.01
N LYS A 443 13.63 -35.26 -20.38
CA LYS A 443 14.49 -35.90 -21.39
C LYS A 443 15.34 -37.04 -20.83
N LYS A 444 15.52 -37.10 -19.51
CA LYS A 444 16.25 -38.16 -18.79
C LYS A 444 15.30 -39.25 -18.36
#